data_AF-A0A0U0RPZ4-F1
#
_entry.id   AF-A0A0U0RPZ4-F1
#
_cell.length_a   1.000
_cell.length_b   1.000
_cell.length_c   1.000
_cell.angle_alpha   90.00
_cell.angle_beta   90.00
_cell.angle_gamma   90.00
#
_symmetry.space_group_name_H-M   'P 1'
#
loop_
_entity.id
_entity.type
_entity.pdbx_description
1 polymer ?
#
loop_
_entity_poly.entity_id
_entity_poly.type
_entity_poly.pdbx_seq_one_letter_code
_entity_poly.pdbx_strand_id
1 'polypeptide(L)'
;MGSSVAPTTIDIFNEPICPPCGSFIRSYASDIDTAVADKQLAVRYHLLNFLDDQSHSKNYSTRAVAASYCVAGQNDPKLYASFYSALFGSDFQPQENAASDRTDAELAHLAQTVGAEPTAISCIKSGADLGTAQTKATNASETLAGFNASGTPFVWDGSMVVNYQDPSWLARLIG
;
A
#
# COMPACT_ATOMS: atom_id res chain seq x y z
N MET A 1 -3.95 10.20 -2.16
CA MET A 1 -3.91 10.75 -0.79
C MET A 1 -3.32 12.15 -0.84
N GLY A 2 -3.85 13.09 -0.06
CA GLY A 2 -3.33 14.48 0.01
C GLY A 2 -4.05 15.50 -0.86
N SER A 3 -3.67 16.76 -0.67
CA SER A 3 -4.33 17.91 -1.31
C SER A 3 -3.87 18.08 -2.76
N SER A 4 -4.79 18.48 -3.65
CA SER A 4 -4.44 18.83 -5.04
C SER A 4 -3.55 20.08 -5.16
N VAL A 5 -3.41 20.86 -4.08
CA VAL A 5 -2.49 22.01 -4.02
C VAL A 5 -1.13 21.68 -3.39
N ALA A 6 -0.90 20.42 -3.00
CA ALA A 6 0.42 20.03 -2.49
C ALA A 6 1.49 20.23 -3.59
N PRO A 7 2.62 20.87 -3.27
CA PRO A 7 3.65 21.18 -4.27
C PRO A 7 4.35 19.92 -4.78
N THR A 8 4.41 18.87 -3.96
CA THR A 8 5.10 17.63 -4.27
C THR A 8 4.12 16.45 -4.27
N THR A 9 4.20 15.60 -5.29
CA THR A 9 3.46 14.32 -5.35
C THR A 9 4.45 13.18 -5.54
N ILE A 10 4.35 12.15 -4.70
CA ILE A 10 5.14 10.92 -4.86
C ILE A 10 4.27 9.72 -5.24
N ASP A 11 4.89 8.78 -5.96
CA ASP A 11 4.37 7.43 -6.12
C ASP A 11 5.15 6.48 -5.20
N ILE A 12 4.42 5.64 -4.46
CA ILE A 12 4.99 4.59 -3.61
C ILE A 12 4.50 3.25 -4.13
N PHE A 13 5.43 2.41 -4.58
CA PHE A 13 5.18 1.06 -5.06
C PHE A 13 5.58 0.06 -3.99
N ASN A 14 4.60 -0.65 -3.46
CA ASN A 14 4.81 -1.69 -2.45
C ASN A 14 4.12 -2.99 -2.83
N GLU A 15 4.72 -4.09 -2.40
CA GLU A 15 4.17 -5.42 -2.54
C GLU A 15 3.71 -5.88 -1.14
N PRO A 16 2.43 -6.29 -0.95
CA PRO A 16 1.86 -6.57 0.37
C PRO A 16 2.62 -7.58 1.26
N ILE A 17 3.23 -8.63 0.72
CA ILE A 17 3.97 -9.63 1.50
C ILE A 17 5.47 -9.30 1.62
N CYS A 18 5.98 -8.37 0.79
CA CYS A 18 7.39 -7.98 0.77
C CYS A 18 7.88 -7.39 2.12
N PRO A 19 8.82 -8.05 2.83
CA PRO A 19 9.31 -7.59 4.12
C PRO A 19 9.99 -6.21 4.08
N PRO A 20 10.83 -5.88 3.07
CA PRO A 20 11.33 -4.51 2.88
C PRO A 20 10.23 -3.45 2.74
N CYS A 21 9.11 -3.74 2.06
CA CYS A 21 7.97 -2.82 1.95
C CYS A 21 7.36 -2.56 3.33
N GLY A 22 7.18 -3.63 4.11
CA GLY A 22 6.72 -3.51 5.50
C GLY A 22 7.65 -2.65 6.35
N SER A 23 8.97 -2.85 6.22
CA SER A 23 9.96 -2.06 6.95
C SER A 23 9.89 -0.57 6.59
N PHE A 24 9.74 -0.25 5.30
CA PHE A 24 9.58 1.12 4.82
C PHE A 24 8.34 1.79 5.41
N ILE A 25 7.17 1.12 5.33
CA ILE A 25 5.92 1.68 5.85
C ILE A 25 5.94 1.86 7.36
N ARG A 26 6.46 0.88 8.12
CA ARG A 26 6.61 1.04 9.57
C ARG A 26 7.56 2.18 9.97
N SER A 27 8.53 2.51 9.11
CA SER A 27 9.48 3.58 9.39
C SER A 27 8.91 4.97 9.06
N TYR A 28 8.11 5.09 8.00
CA TYR A 28 7.80 6.41 7.42
C TYR A 28 6.32 6.74 7.30
N ALA A 29 5.37 5.83 7.58
CA ALA A 29 3.94 6.11 7.44
C ALA A 29 3.49 7.34 8.24
N SER A 30 3.93 7.46 9.50
CA SER A 30 3.58 8.59 10.36
C SER A 30 4.07 9.93 9.82
N ASP A 31 5.31 9.97 9.31
CA ASP A 31 5.89 11.21 8.78
C ASP A 31 5.25 11.59 7.44
N ILE A 32 4.97 10.61 6.59
CA ILE A 32 4.24 10.80 5.33
C ILE A 32 2.83 11.33 5.62
N ASP A 33 2.10 10.74 6.56
CA ASP A 33 0.76 11.18 6.95
C ASP A 33 0.76 12.60 7.49
N THR A 34 1.79 12.97 8.25
CA THR A 34 1.99 14.35 8.74
C THR A 34 2.19 15.31 7.57
N ALA A 35 3.11 15.02 6.65
CA ALA A 35 3.36 15.86 5.47
C ALA A 35 2.12 15.98 4.55
N VAL A 36 1.32 14.91 4.47
CA VAL A 36 0.03 14.90 3.76
C VAL A 36 -1.00 15.80 4.45
N ALA A 37 -1.11 15.71 5.77
CA ALA A 37 -2.02 16.56 6.57
C ALA A 37 -1.65 18.04 6.48
N ASP A 38 -0.36 18.34 6.48
CA ASP A 38 0.20 19.70 6.33
C ASP A 38 0.15 20.21 4.88
N LYS A 39 -0.41 19.41 3.96
CA LYS A 39 -0.56 19.74 2.52
C LYS A 39 0.78 19.97 1.81
N GLN A 40 1.88 19.48 2.37
CA GLN A 40 3.21 19.55 1.75
C GLN A 40 3.42 18.41 0.74
N LEU A 41 2.71 17.30 0.94
CA LEU A 41 2.85 16.10 0.13
C LEU A 41 1.49 15.56 -0.33
N ALA A 42 1.44 15.08 -1.58
CA ALA A 42 0.44 14.14 -2.05
C ALA A 42 1.09 12.80 -2.35
N VAL A 43 0.35 11.71 -2.12
CA VAL A 43 0.86 10.34 -2.28
C VAL A 43 -0.09 9.51 -3.12
N ARG A 44 0.49 8.80 -4.08
CA ARG A 44 -0.16 7.76 -4.88
C ARG A 44 0.43 6.41 -4.49
N TYR A 45 -0.37 5.61 -3.80
CA TYR A 45 0.01 4.26 -3.42
C TYR A 45 -0.32 3.29 -4.54
N HIS A 46 0.67 2.49 -4.94
CA HIS A 46 0.56 1.45 -5.95
C HIS A 46 0.91 0.12 -5.31
N LEU A 47 -0.10 -0.72 -5.09
CA LEU A 47 0.13 -2.08 -4.61
C LEU A 47 0.36 -3.02 -5.78
N LEU A 48 1.39 -3.86 -5.66
CA LEU A 48 1.71 -4.92 -6.63
C LEU A 48 1.32 -6.29 -6.07
N ASN A 49 1.40 -7.33 -6.90
CA ASN A 49 1.08 -8.72 -6.51
C ASN A 49 2.06 -9.75 -7.09
N PHE A 50 3.23 -9.33 -7.56
CA PHE A 50 4.20 -10.24 -8.18
C PHE A 50 4.81 -11.26 -7.20
N LEU A 51 4.56 -11.13 -5.89
CA LEU A 51 4.96 -12.11 -4.88
C LEU A 51 3.82 -13.04 -4.43
N ASP A 52 2.72 -13.11 -5.18
CA ASP A 52 1.62 -14.02 -4.87
C ASP A 52 2.10 -15.48 -4.73
N ASP A 53 3.01 -15.94 -5.59
CA ASP A 53 3.55 -17.30 -5.55
C ASP A 53 4.38 -17.60 -4.30
N GLN A 54 4.85 -16.58 -3.59
CA GLN A 54 5.59 -16.67 -2.34
C GLN A 54 4.64 -16.70 -1.14
N SER A 55 3.36 -16.39 -1.31
CA SER A 55 2.35 -16.59 -0.27
C SER A 55 1.94 -18.06 -0.12
N HIS A 56 1.30 -18.39 1.00
CA HIS A 56 0.77 -19.73 1.25
C HIS A 56 -0.42 -20.04 0.33
N SER A 57 -1.35 -19.08 0.21
CA SER A 57 -2.57 -19.19 -0.58
C SER A 57 -2.35 -18.98 -2.08
N LYS A 58 -1.13 -18.60 -2.50
CA LYS A 58 -0.76 -18.26 -3.89
C LYS A 58 -1.51 -17.08 -4.48
N ASN A 59 -2.11 -16.25 -3.63
CA ASN A 59 -2.88 -15.07 -4.04
C ASN A 59 -3.06 -14.01 -2.93
N TYR A 60 -2.28 -14.08 -1.84
CA TYR A 60 -2.46 -13.18 -0.70
C TYR A 60 -2.32 -11.71 -1.11
N SER A 61 -1.32 -11.37 -1.92
CA SER A 61 -1.08 -9.99 -2.34
C SER A 61 -2.19 -9.48 -3.23
N THR A 62 -2.72 -10.30 -4.15
CA THR A 62 -3.93 -9.95 -4.90
C THR A 62 -5.13 -9.69 -3.97
N ARG A 63 -5.35 -10.52 -2.94
CA ARG A 63 -6.43 -10.33 -1.96
C ARG A 63 -6.24 -9.07 -1.12
N ALA A 64 -5.00 -8.76 -0.71
CA ALA A 64 -4.65 -7.54 0.00
C ALA A 64 -4.85 -6.27 -0.86
N VAL A 65 -4.48 -6.32 -2.14
CA VAL A 65 -4.76 -5.24 -3.11
C VAL A 65 -6.26 -5.04 -3.26
N ALA A 66 -7.04 -6.11 -3.40
CA ALA A 66 -8.51 -6.03 -3.48
C ALA A 66 -9.11 -5.41 -2.22
N ALA A 67 -8.63 -5.81 -1.04
CA ALA A 67 -9.09 -5.23 0.21
C ALA A 67 -8.78 -3.72 0.32
N SER A 68 -7.62 -3.30 -0.16
CA SER A 68 -7.26 -1.88 -0.28
C SER A 68 -8.25 -1.11 -1.17
N TYR A 69 -8.70 -1.69 -2.30
CA TYR A 69 -9.71 -1.06 -3.16
C TYR A 69 -11.11 -0.99 -2.52
N CYS A 70 -11.54 -2.06 -1.82
CA CYS A 70 -12.77 -2.03 -1.03
C CYS A 70 -12.76 -0.89 0.01
N VAL A 71 -11.63 -0.68 0.69
CA VAL A 71 -11.49 0.41 1.67
C VAL A 71 -11.47 1.78 0.97
N ALA A 72 -10.70 1.91 -0.12
CA ALA A 72 -10.60 3.15 -0.89
C ALA A 72 -11.94 3.62 -1.47
N GLY A 73 -12.85 2.69 -1.80
CA GLY A 73 -14.20 3.00 -2.32
C GLY A 73 -15.07 3.84 -1.37
N GLN A 74 -14.70 3.94 -0.09
CA GLN A 74 -15.38 4.80 0.88
C GLN A 74 -15.00 6.29 0.75
N ASN A 75 -14.01 6.63 -0.08
CA ASN A 75 -13.54 7.99 -0.30
C ASN A 75 -13.13 8.73 0.99
N ASP A 76 -12.62 8.00 1.98
CA ASP A 76 -12.03 8.55 3.19
C ASP A 76 -10.49 8.35 3.14
N PRO A 77 -9.73 9.43 2.89
CA PRO A 77 -8.28 9.38 2.85
C PRO A 77 -7.65 8.86 4.14
N LYS A 78 -8.12 9.33 5.30
CA LYS A 78 -7.51 8.99 6.59
C LYS A 78 -7.74 7.51 6.93
N LEU A 79 -8.93 7.01 6.63
CA LEU A 79 -9.25 5.60 6.74
C LEU A 79 -8.36 4.75 5.83
N TYR A 80 -8.17 5.18 4.56
CA TYR A 80 -7.32 4.47 3.62
C TYR A 80 -5.86 4.42 4.10
N ALA A 81 -5.28 5.53 4.55
CA ALA A 81 -3.93 5.58 5.10
C ALA A 81 -3.77 4.65 6.31
N SER A 82 -4.75 4.64 7.21
CA SER A 82 -4.76 3.77 8.38
C SER A 82 -4.79 2.29 7.99
N PHE A 83 -5.65 1.91 7.03
CA PHE A 83 -5.70 0.54 6.51
C PHE A 83 -4.39 0.15 5.82
N TYR A 84 -3.85 1.03 4.97
CA TYR A 84 -2.60 0.80 4.26
C TYR A 84 -1.44 0.57 5.23
N SER A 85 -1.29 1.42 6.23
CA SER A 85 -0.26 1.23 7.27
C SER A 85 -0.47 -0.07 8.06
N ALA A 86 -1.73 -0.39 8.41
CA ALA A 86 -2.05 -1.59 9.17
C ALA A 86 -1.76 -2.88 8.39
N LEU A 87 -1.96 -2.86 7.06
CA LEU A 87 -1.64 -3.98 6.17
C LEU A 87 -0.15 -4.37 6.23
N PHE A 88 0.72 -3.39 6.41
CA PHE A 88 2.18 -3.55 6.51
C PHE A 88 2.69 -3.62 7.97
N GLY A 89 1.78 -3.66 8.95
CA GLY A 89 2.13 -3.81 10.36
C GLY A 89 2.85 -5.13 10.62
N SER A 90 3.82 -5.14 11.55
CA SER A 90 4.62 -6.33 11.90
C SER A 90 3.75 -7.51 12.33
N ASP A 91 2.61 -7.20 12.93
CA ASP A 91 1.70 -8.18 13.52
C ASP A 91 0.63 -8.65 12.52
N PHE A 92 0.60 -8.05 11.31
CA PHE A 92 -0.38 -8.37 10.27
C PHE A 92 0.27 -8.96 9.02
N GLN A 93 1.31 -8.30 8.49
CA GLN A 93 1.99 -8.68 7.25
C GLN A 93 2.51 -10.13 7.33
N PRO A 94 2.06 -11.04 6.45
CA PRO A 94 2.61 -12.39 6.38
C PRO A 94 4.09 -12.40 5.98
N GLN A 95 4.77 -13.48 6.33
CA GLN A 95 6.11 -13.75 5.82
C GLN A 95 6.04 -14.51 4.50
N GLU A 96 6.90 -14.15 3.56
CA GLU A 96 7.11 -14.94 2.34
C GLU A 96 7.51 -16.39 2.68
N ASN A 97 6.93 -17.34 1.95
CA ASN A 97 7.15 -18.79 2.09
C ASN A 97 6.74 -19.38 3.45
N ALA A 98 5.94 -18.67 4.24
CA ALA A 98 5.41 -19.18 5.49
C ALA A 98 4.38 -20.30 5.29
N ALA A 99 4.14 -21.07 6.37
CA ALA A 99 3.17 -22.15 6.38
C ALA A 99 1.70 -21.68 6.29
N SER A 100 1.45 -20.38 6.44
CA SER A 100 0.12 -19.74 6.35
C SER A 100 0.25 -18.26 6.01
N ASP A 101 -0.81 -17.66 5.48
CA ASP A 101 -0.98 -16.21 5.34
C ASP A 101 -2.37 -15.78 5.85
N ARG A 102 -2.75 -14.51 5.66
CA ARG A 102 -4.03 -13.99 6.17
C ARG A 102 -5.19 -14.41 5.27
N THR A 103 -6.27 -14.80 5.92
CA THR A 103 -7.57 -15.03 5.31
C THR A 103 -8.29 -13.74 4.95
N ASP A 104 -9.32 -13.82 4.10
CA ASP A 104 -10.19 -12.67 3.78
C ASP A 104 -10.97 -12.18 5.00
N ALA A 105 -11.28 -13.09 5.93
CA ALA A 105 -11.89 -12.73 7.20
C ALA A 105 -10.96 -11.86 8.06
N GLU A 106 -9.65 -12.16 8.08
CA GLU A 106 -8.65 -11.34 8.78
C GLU A 106 -8.40 -10.01 8.08
N LEU A 107 -8.37 -9.96 6.74
CA LEU A 107 -8.30 -8.71 5.99
C LEU A 107 -9.52 -7.82 6.27
N ALA A 108 -10.72 -8.39 6.31
CA ALA A 108 -11.93 -7.66 6.61
C ALA A 108 -11.97 -7.20 8.07
N HIS A 109 -11.44 -8.02 8.99
CA HIS A 109 -11.28 -7.62 10.38
C HIS A 109 -10.28 -6.48 10.53
N LEU A 110 -9.15 -6.50 9.83
CA LEU A 110 -8.20 -5.38 9.80
C LEU A 110 -8.89 -4.09 9.36
N ALA A 111 -9.65 -4.12 8.26
CA ALA A 111 -10.43 -2.98 7.79
C ALA A 111 -11.43 -2.49 8.85
N GLN A 112 -12.10 -3.41 9.54
CA GLN A 112 -13.00 -3.07 10.64
C GLN A 112 -12.25 -2.37 11.81
N THR A 113 -11.06 -2.83 12.17
CA THR A 113 -10.29 -2.25 13.30
C THR A 113 -9.88 -0.80 13.04
N VAL A 114 -9.72 -0.39 11.78
CA VAL A 114 -9.42 0.99 11.40
C VAL A 114 -10.67 1.83 11.12
N GLY A 115 -11.86 1.25 11.28
CA GLY A 115 -13.14 1.96 11.18
C GLY A 115 -13.85 1.86 9.83
N ALA A 116 -13.52 0.87 8.98
CA ALA A 116 -14.22 0.69 7.72
C ALA A 116 -15.68 0.25 7.93
N GLU A 117 -16.58 0.78 7.09
CA GLU A 117 -18.01 0.49 7.13
C GLU A 117 -18.32 -0.98 6.75
N PRO A 118 -19.49 -1.50 7.15
CA PRO A 118 -19.91 -2.87 6.84
C PRO A 118 -19.91 -3.24 5.34
N THR A 119 -20.09 -2.25 4.46
CA THR A 119 -20.04 -2.42 3.00
C THR A 119 -18.64 -2.80 2.54
N ALA A 120 -17.59 -2.13 3.04
CA ALA A 120 -16.20 -2.46 2.75
C ALA A 120 -15.82 -3.83 3.34
N ILE A 121 -16.26 -4.13 4.57
CA ILE A 121 -16.05 -5.44 5.19
C ILE A 121 -16.67 -6.56 4.35
N SER A 122 -17.88 -6.34 3.83
CA SER A 122 -18.57 -7.31 2.97
C SER A 122 -17.87 -7.47 1.61
N CYS A 123 -17.42 -6.36 1.02
CA CYS A 123 -16.63 -6.35 -0.23
C CYS A 123 -15.35 -7.19 -0.11
N ILE A 124 -14.64 -7.08 1.01
CA ILE A 124 -13.42 -7.84 1.28
C ILE A 124 -13.75 -9.33 1.41
N LYS A 125 -14.74 -9.69 2.23
CA LYS A 125 -15.12 -11.10 2.47
C LYS A 125 -15.61 -11.81 1.23
N SER A 126 -16.26 -11.10 0.30
CA SER A 126 -16.74 -11.69 -0.95
C SER A 126 -15.69 -11.70 -2.06
N GLY A 127 -14.53 -11.07 -1.87
CA GLY A 127 -13.53 -10.89 -2.92
C GLY A 127 -14.02 -10.05 -4.11
N ALA A 128 -14.93 -9.10 -3.86
CA ALA A 128 -15.62 -8.37 -4.93
C ALA A 128 -14.66 -7.63 -5.88
N ASP A 129 -13.52 -7.17 -5.36
CA ASP A 129 -12.53 -6.38 -6.09
C ASP A 129 -11.31 -7.18 -6.58
N LEU A 130 -11.35 -8.52 -6.61
CA LEU A 130 -10.21 -9.31 -7.09
C LEU A 130 -9.83 -9.01 -8.55
N GLY A 131 -10.80 -8.81 -9.44
CA GLY A 131 -10.54 -8.43 -10.83
C GLY A 131 -9.97 -7.00 -10.96
N THR A 132 -10.48 -6.08 -10.14
CA THR A 132 -9.92 -4.71 -10.01
C THR A 132 -8.47 -4.79 -9.56
N ALA A 133 -8.19 -5.60 -8.53
CA ALA A 133 -6.87 -5.77 -7.96
C ALA A 133 -5.84 -6.28 -8.97
N GLN A 134 -6.17 -7.34 -9.71
CA GLN A 134 -5.30 -7.89 -10.75
C GLN A 134 -4.97 -6.84 -11.81
N THR A 135 -5.98 -6.15 -12.33
CA THR A 135 -5.78 -5.10 -13.34
C THR A 135 -4.86 -3.99 -12.81
N LYS A 136 -5.10 -3.54 -11.58
CA LYS A 136 -4.35 -2.43 -10.99
C LYS A 136 -2.92 -2.82 -10.63
N ALA A 137 -2.71 -4.02 -10.12
CA ALA A 137 -1.38 -4.54 -9.82
C ALA A 137 -0.55 -4.77 -11.09
N THR A 138 -1.17 -5.23 -12.18
CA THR A 138 -0.51 -5.32 -13.50
C THR A 138 -0.07 -3.94 -14.00
N ASN A 139 -0.97 -2.95 -14.00
CA ASN A 139 -0.63 -1.60 -14.43
C ASN A 139 0.46 -0.96 -13.56
N ALA A 140 0.43 -1.21 -12.25
CA ALA A 140 1.48 -0.78 -11.33
C ALA A 140 2.82 -1.44 -11.64
N SER A 141 2.82 -2.74 -11.97
CA SER A 141 4.02 -3.49 -12.37
C SER A 141 4.62 -2.97 -13.68
N GLU A 142 3.79 -2.69 -14.68
CA GLU A 142 4.21 -2.09 -15.95
C GLU A 142 4.82 -0.70 -15.74
N THR A 143 4.18 0.13 -14.91
CA THR A 143 4.69 1.45 -14.55
C THR A 143 6.05 1.35 -13.85
N LEU A 144 6.16 0.45 -12.87
CA LEU A 144 7.38 0.21 -12.11
C LEU A 144 8.53 -0.28 -13.02
N ALA A 145 8.23 -1.17 -13.97
CA ALA A 145 9.19 -1.63 -14.97
C ALA A 145 9.66 -0.49 -15.88
N GLY A 146 8.77 0.44 -16.25
CA GLY A 146 9.11 1.64 -17.01
C GLY A 146 10.12 2.56 -16.31
N PHE A 147 10.20 2.51 -14.97
CA PHE A 147 11.21 3.23 -14.19
C PHE A 147 12.54 2.48 -14.05
N ASN A 148 12.68 1.30 -14.65
CA ASN A 148 13.82 0.40 -14.47
C ASN A 148 14.09 0.05 -12.99
N ALA A 149 13.03 -0.03 -12.18
CA ALA A 149 13.14 -0.40 -10.78
C ALA A 149 13.56 -1.87 -10.64
N SER A 150 14.42 -2.16 -9.65
CA SER A 150 14.91 -3.51 -9.36
C SER A 150 14.05 -4.28 -8.35
N GLY A 151 13.02 -3.66 -7.78
CA GLY A 151 12.15 -4.27 -6.79
C GLY A 151 11.34 -3.25 -6.00
N THR A 152 10.74 -3.72 -4.91
CA THR A 152 9.97 -2.92 -3.96
C THR A 152 10.61 -2.96 -2.56
N PRO A 153 10.45 -1.93 -1.71
CA PRO A 153 9.69 -0.70 -1.96
C PRO A 153 10.42 0.22 -2.94
N PHE A 154 9.65 0.95 -3.73
CA PHE A 154 10.16 1.95 -4.68
C PHE A 154 9.38 3.25 -4.55
N VAL A 155 10.11 4.38 -4.52
CA VAL A 155 9.52 5.72 -4.34
C VAL A 155 9.98 6.61 -5.48
N TRP A 156 9.03 7.28 -6.13
CA TRP A 156 9.26 8.16 -7.28
C TRP A 156 8.71 9.56 -6.98
N ASP A 157 9.48 10.61 -7.25
CA ASP A 157 9.06 12.00 -7.01
C ASP A 157 8.38 12.70 -8.19
N GLY A 158 8.16 11.95 -9.28
CA GLY A 158 7.68 12.47 -10.55
C GLY A 158 8.80 12.65 -11.59
N SER A 159 10.05 12.71 -11.16
CA SER A 159 11.22 12.93 -12.01
C SER A 159 12.34 11.92 -11.84
N MET A 160 12.57 11.45 -10.60
CA MET A 160 13.63 10.49 -10.28
C MET A 160 13.25 9.59 -9.09
N VAL A 161 14.04 8.54 -8.93
CA VAL A 161 13.94 7.64 -7.78
C VAL A 161 14.38 8.36 -6.52
N VAL A 162 13.60 8.22 -5.45
CA VAL A 162 13.92 8.77 -4.13
C VAL A 162 14.77 7.77 -3.34
N ASN A 163 15.91 8.23 -2.84
CA ASN A 163 16.72 7.45 -1.91
C ASN A 163 16.13 7.49 -0.48
N TYR A 164 15.14 6.64 -0.21
CA TYR A 164 14.50 6.56 1.11
C TYR A 164 15.38 5.91 2.21
N GLN A 165 16.56 5.38 1.85
CA GLN A 165 17.53 4.90 2.85
C GLN A 165 18.22 6.05 3.58
N ASP A 166 18.21 7.25 3.00
CA ASP A 166 18.60 8.44 3.73
C ASP A 166 17.48 8.86 4.67
N PRO A 167 17.68 8.91 5.99
CA PRO A 167 16.62 9.24 6.95
C PRO A 167 16.06 10.66 6.78
N SER A 168 16.75 11.54 6.06
CA SER A 168 16.30 12.90 5.76
C SER A 168 15.62 13.04 4.39
N TRP A 169 15.34 11.93 3.69
CA TRP A 169 14.74 11.94 2.35
C TRP A 169 13.46 12.78 2.28
N LEU A 170 12.56 12.60 3.26
CA LEU A 170 11.26 13.25 3.24
C LEU A 170 11.37 14.75 3.51
N ALA A 171 12.20 15.15 4.49
CA ALA A 171 12.46 16.56 4.76
C ALA A 171 13.00 17.28 3.53
N ARG A 172 13.99 16.70 2.83
CA ARG A 172 14.54 17.28 1.60
C ARG A 172 13.54 17.33 0.44
N LEU A 173 12.63 16.37 0.39
CA LEU A 173 11.61 16.29 -0.65
C LEU A 173 10.56 17.40 -0.50
N ILE A 174 10.22 17.79 0.74
CA ILE A 174 9.14 18.76 1.02
C ILE A 174 9.65 20.19 1.31
N GLY A 175 10.96 20.37 1.48
CA GLY A 175 11.60 21.68 1.68
C GLY A 175 11.82 22.03 3.14
#